data_AF-A0A318TR08-F1
#
_entry.id   AF-A0A318TR08-F1
#
_cell.length_a   1.000
_cell.length_b   1.000
_cell.length_c   1.000
_cell.angle_alpha   90.00
_cell.angle_beta   90.00
_cell.angle_gamma   90.00
#
_symmetry.space_group_name_H-M   'P 1'
#
loop_
_entity.id
_entity.type
_entity.pdbx_description
1 polymer ?
#
loop_
_entity_poly.entity_id
_entity_poly.type
_entity_poly.pdbx_seq_one_letter_code
_entity_poly.pdbx_strand_id
1 'polypeptide(L)'
;MNLFRGDAHKIYCHLKKNSASIASSKYLKEMKEVRDFYQSITSDILKLIFYRLIKEKNGSGMIPVYVSSIPFLFLIFSNSLQKHLFAQGSKYWLIFIVIYLGGITFSLFLHFREKAWAASHIEIIQDILTERKDN
;
A
#
# COMPACT_ATOMS: atom_id res chain seq x y z
N MET A 1 10.07 9.30 23.05
CA MET A 1 9.81 8.94 21.64
C MET A 1 8.31 8.71 21.54
N ASN A 2 7.53 9.61 20.93
CA ASN A 2 6.06 9.54 20.95
C ASN A 2 5.57 8.46 19.97
N LEU A 3 4.93 7.42 20.51
CA LEU A 3 4.40 6.26 19.78
C LEU A 3 3.26 6.61 18.80
N PHE A 4 2.65 7.80 18.95
CA PHE A 4 1.48 8.24 18.19
C PHE A 4 1.76 9.02 16.90
N ARG A 5 3.02 9.20 16.51
CA ARG A 5 3.36 9.97 15.31
C ARG A 5 3.48 9.05 14.09
N GLY A 6 2.72 9.35 13.04
CA GLY A 6 2.68 8.60 11.79
C GLY A 6 4.00 8.60 11.01
N ASP A 7 4.10 7.76 9.98
CA ASP A 7 5.37 7.51 9.28
C ASP A 7 5.96 8.75 8.61
N ALA A 8 5.13 9.66 8.09
CA ALA A 8 5.59 10.95 7.56
C ALA A 8 6.33 11.79 8.61
N HIS A 9 5.84 11.79 9.86
CA HIS A 9 6.50 12.51 10.95
C HIS A 9 7.83 11.85 11.34
N LYS A 10 7.91 10.52 11.28
CA LYS A 10 9.18 9.79 11.53
C LYS A 10 10.22 10.15 10.46
N ILE A 11 9.82 10.20 9.19
CA ILE A 11 10.66 10.64 8.07
C ILE A 11 11.13 12.08 8.32
N TYR A 12 10.20 13.00 8.61
CA TYR A 12 10.54 14.39 8.94
C TYR A 12 11.58 14.49 10.07
N CYS A 13 11.36 13.80 11.19
CA CYS A 13 12.30 13.82 12.31
C CYS A 13 13.67 13.25 11.92
N HIS A 14 13.71 12.21 11.09
CA HIS A 14 14.97 11.61 10.65
C HIS A 14 15.75 12.55 9.73
N LEU A 15 15.08 13.17 8.76
CA LEU A 15 15.68 14.14 7.85
C LEU A 15 16.13 15.41 8.59
N LYS A 16 15.32 15.89 9.55
CA LYS A 16 15.68 17.06 10.38
C LYS A 16 16.94 16.82 11.22
N LYS A 17 17.11 15.61 11.77
CA LYS A 17 18.28 15.27 12.59
C LYS A 17 19.55 15.11 11.76
N ASN A 18 19.43 14.66 10.51
CA ASN A 18 20.55 14.46 9.60
C ASN A 18 20.54 15.51 8.49
N SER A 19 20.36 16.78 8.85
CA SER A 19 20.15 17.88 7.91
C SER A 19 21.31 18.07 6.92
N ALA A 20 22.54 17.80 7.35
CA ALA A 20 23.74 17.88 6.52
C ALA A 20 23.80 16.80 5.41
N SER A 21 23.05 15.70 5.55
CA SER A 21 23.08 14.55 4.63
C SER A 21 21.69 14.18 4.12
N ILE A 22 20.77 15.16 4.01
CA ILE A 22 19.40 14.93 3.54
C ILE A 22 19.40 14.26 2.17
N ALA A 23 20.20 14.79 1.24
CA ALA A 23 20.29 14.32 -0.15
C ALA A 23 20.79 12.87 -0.28
N SER A 24 21.54 12.37 0.70
CA SER A 24 22.04 10.99 0.75
C SER A 24 21.24 10.07 1.68
N SER A 25 20.14 10.57 2.27
CA SER A 25 19.30 9.75 3.14
C SER A 25 18.67 8.60 2.37
N LYS A 26 18.66 7.41 2.99
CA LYS A 26 18.04 6.21 2.39
C LYS A 26 16.57 6.44 2.01
N TYR A 27 15.86 7.24 2.80
CA TYR A 27 14.45 7.59 2.56
C TYR A 27 14.22 8.36 1.26
N LEU A 28 15.15 9.24 0.89
CA LEU A 28 15.05 10.01 -0.36
C LEU A 28 15.72 9.31 -1.54
N LYS A 29 16.68 8.41 -1.28
CA LYS A 29 17.39 7.66 -2.32
C LYS A 29 16.45 6.85 -3.21
N GLU A 30 15.51 6.11 -2.62
CA GLU A 30 14.52 5.31 -3.37
C GLU A 30 13.66 6.21 -4.28
N MET A 31 13.14 7.31 -3.75
CA MET A 31 12.31 8.25 -4.52
C MET A 31 13.11 8.95 -5.63
N LYS A 32 14.40 9.22 -5.37
CA LYS A 32 15.32 9.77 -6.36
C LYS A 32 15.56 8.78 -7.50
N GLU A 33 15.86 7.52 -7.19
CA GLU A 33 16.06 6.47 -8.20
C GLU A 33 14.84 6.29 -9.10
N VAL A 34 13.63 6.32 -8.51
CA VAL A 34 12.36 6.28 -9.26
C VAL A 34 12.21 7.50 -10.17
N ARG A 35 12.48 8.71 -9.65
CA ARG A 35 12.39 9.95 -10.43
C ARG A 35 13.38 9.94 -11.60
N ASP A 36 14.64 9.61 -11.33
CA ASP A 36 15.71 9.55 -12.32
C ASP A 36 15.37 8.57 -13.46
N PHE A 37 14.78 7.41 -13.13
CA PHE A 37 14.26 6.45 -14.10
C PHE A 37 13.16 7.04 -15.00
N TYR A 38 12.16 7.71 -14.42
CA TYR A 38 11.09 8.30 -15.24
C TYR A 38 11.57 9.51 -16.07
N GLN A 39 12.55 10.25 -15.56
CA GLN A 39 13.18 11.36 -16.28
C GLN A 39 13.93 10.91 -17.54
N SER A 40 14.45 9.68 -17.58
CA SER A 40 15.10 9.14 -18.79
C SER A 40 14.13 8.67 -19.88
N ILE A 41 12.82 8.64 -19.61
CA ILE A 41 11.79 8.13 -20.55
C ILE A 41 11.16 9.29 -21.32
N THR A 42 10.96 9.14 -22.64
CA THR A 42 10.26 10.13 -23.48
C THR A 42 8.82 10.38 -23.02
N SER A 43 8.31 11.60 -23.20
CA SER A 43 6.99 11.99 -22.70
C SER A 43 5.83 11.13 -23.23
N ASP A 44 5.91 10.62 -24.46
CA ASP A 44 4.84 9.79 -25.04
C ASP A 44 4.74 8.43 -24.35
N ILE A 45 5.87 7.74 -24.18
CA ILE A 45 5.93 6.48 -23.41
C ILE A 45 5.54 6.73 -21.95
N LEU A 46 6.01 7.84 -21.37
CA LEU A 46 5.73 8.18 -19.98
C LEU A 46 4.24 8.40 -19.71
N LYS A 47 3.51 8.99 -20.66
CA LYS A 47 2.03 9.11 -20.60
C LYS A 47 1.34 7.75 -20.63
N LEU A 48 1.82 6.80 -21.44
CA LEU A 48 1.26 5.44 -21.46
C LEU A 48 1.46 4.73 -20.12
N ILE A 49 2.64 4.88 -19.52
CA ILE A 49 2.93 4.36 -18.18
C ILE A 49 1.99 5.01 -17.15
N PHE A 50 1.83 6.33 -17.20
CA PHE A 50 0.91 7.07 -16.32
C PHE A 50 -0.53 6.55 -16.42
N TYR A 51 -1.06 6.38 -17.64
CA TYR A 51 -2.41 5.84 -17.83
C TYR A 51 -2.53 4.41 -17.31
N ARG A 52 -1.49 3.58 -17.50
CA ARG A 52 -1.49 2.23 -16.94
C ARG A 52 -1.53 2.25 -15.41
N LEU A 53 -0.73 3.09 -14.77
CA LEU A 53 -0.70 3.22 -13.31
C LEU A 53 -2.03 3.74 -12.74
N ILE A 54 -2.68 4.70 -13.41
CA ILE A 54 -4.02 5.15 -13.03
C ILE A 54 -5.04 4.01 -13.13
N LYS A 55 -4.99 3.23 -14.21
CA LYS A 55 -5.86 2.07 -14.38
C LYS A 55 -5.70 1.07 -13.23
N GLU A 56 -4.47 0.73 -12.86
CA GLU A 56 -4.19 -0.21 -11.76
C GLU A 56 -4.60 0.37 -10.39
N LYS A 57 -4.29 1.66 -10.13
CA LYS A 57 -4.71 2.36 -8.90
C LYS A 57 -6.22 2.33 -8.71
N ASN A 58 -6.99 2.53 -9.78
CA ASN A 58 -8.45 2.48 -9.74
C ASN A 58 -8.98 1.05 -9.59
N GLY A 59 -8.34 0.06 -10.23
CA GLY A 59 -8.69 -1.36 -10.10
C GLY A 59 -8.46 -1.93 -8.69
N SER A 60 -7.43 -1.46 -8.00
CA SER A 60 -7.12 -1.86 -6.61
C SER A 60 -8.27 -1.56 -5.63
N GLY A 61 -9.13 -0.59 -5.95
CA GLY A 61 -10.31 -0.22 -5.13
C GLY A 61 -11.35 -1.34 -4.94
N MET A 62 -11.29 -2.44 -5.71
CA MET A 62 -12.19 -3.58 -5.55
C MET A 62 -11.76 -4.53 -4.42
N ILE A 63 -10.50 -4.49 -3.96
CA ILE A 63 -9.97 -5.39 -2.93
C ILE A 63 -10.75 -5.27 -1.60
N PRO A 64 -11.06 -4.06 -1.07
CA PRO A 64 -11.90 -3.92 0.13
C PRO A 64 -13.29 -4.57 0.01
N VAL A 65 -13.89 -4.58 -1.19
CA VAL A 65 -15.20 -5.21 -1.44
C VAL A 65 -15.11 -6.74 -1.36
N TYR A 66 -14.04 -7.32 -1.89
CA TYR A 66 -13.79 -8.76 -1.75
C TYR A 66 -13.53 -9.15 -0.30
N VAL A 67 -12.74 -8.36 0.43
CA VAL A 67 -12.48 -8.59 1.86
C VAL A 67 -13.77 -8.47 2.69
N SER A 68 -14.64 -7.51 2.39
CA SER A 68 -15.93 -7.35 3.08
C SER A 68 -16.93 -8.46 2.78
N SER A 69 -16.72 -9.25 1.73
CA SER A 69 -17.59 -10.38 1.36
C SER A 69 -17.27 -11.66 2.14
N ILE A 70 -16.09 -11.75 2.74
CA ILE A 70 -15.63 -12.92 3.49
C ILE A 70 -16.53 -13.26 4.71
N PRO A 71 -16.97 -12.28 5.54
CA PRO A 71 -17.96 -12.54 6.60
C PRO A 71 -19.25 -13.19 6.10
N PHE A 72 -19.74 -12.80 4.92
CA PHE A 72 -20.96 -13.36 4.32
C PHE A 72 -20.76 -14.81 3.87
N LEU A 73 -19.58 -15.16 3.33
CA LEU A 73 -19.24 -16.55 3.03
C LEU A 73 -19.21 -17.40 4.31
N PHE A 74 -18.66 -16.87 5.41
CA PHE A 74 -18.68 -17.59 6.68
C PHE A 74 -20.08 -17.78 7.26
N LEU A 75 -21.00 -16.83 7.05
CA LEU A 75 -22.40 -17.00 7.42
C LEU A 75 -23.07 -18.15 6.64
N ILE A 76 -22.79 -18.26 5.34
CA ILE A 76 -23.32 -19.33 4.47
C ILE A 76 -22.86 -20.70 4.95
N PHE A 77 -21.60 -20.83 5.37
CA PHE A 77 -21.02 -22.09 5.87
C PHE A 77 -21.09 -22.26 7.39
N SER A 78 -21.86 -21.41 8.09
CA SER A 78 -21.85 -21.30 9.55
C SER A 78 -22.06 -22.63 10.27
N ASN A 79 -23.03 -23.44 9.84
CA ASN A 79 -23.32 -24.74 10.47
C ASN A 79 -22.15 -25.73 10.36
N SER A 80 -21.51 -25.82 9.20
CA SER A 80 -20.37 -26.72 8.99
C SER A 80 -19.12 -26.21 9.72
N LEU A 81 -18.90 -24.89 9.69
CA LEU A 81 -17.81 -24.22 10.42
C LEU A 81 -17.98 -24.39 11.92
N GLN A 82 -19.18 -24.21 12.46
CA GLN A 82 -19.46 -24.36 13.88
C GLN A 82 -19.17 -25.79 14.35
N LYS A 83 -19.64 -26.80 13.61
CA LYS A 83 -19.34 -28.20 13.92
C LYS A 83 -17.84 -28.49 13.98
N HIS A 84 -17.04 -27.89 13.10
CA HIS A 84 -15.59 -28.13 13.06
C HIS A 84 -14.81 -27.28 14.08
N LEU A 85 -15.12 -25.99 14.16
CA LEU A 85 -14.43 -25.01 15.02
C LEU A 85 -14.71 -25.21 16.52
N PHE A 86 -15.86 -25.79 16.87
CA PHE A 86 -16.23 -26.09 18.26
C PHE A 86 -16.12 -27.57 18.65
N ALA A 87 -15.70 -28.47 17.72
CA ALA A 87 -15.62 -29.92 17.96
C ALA A 87 -14.70 -30.33 19.13
N GLN A 88 -13.61 -29.59 19.38
CA GLN A 88 -12.68 -29.81 20.50
C GLN A 88 -12.68 -28.63 21.49
N GLY A 89 -13.86 -28.04 21.73
CA GLY A 89 -13.99 -26.83 22.54
C GLY A 89 -13.53 -25.56 21.79
N SER A 90 -13.10 -24.53 22.53
CA SER A 90 -12.81 -23.19 21.96
C SER A 90 -11.44 -23.04 21.27
N LYS A 91 -10.58 -24.07 21.30
CA LYS A 91 -9.19 -23.97 20.82
C LYS A 91 -9.09 -23.72 19.31
N TYR A 92 -9.83 -24.47 18.49
CA TYR A 92 -9.83 -24.28 17.04
C TYR A 92 -10.47 -22.97 16.63
N TRP A 93 -11.52 -22.56 17.34
CA TRP A 93 -12.15 -21.25 17.16
C TRP A 93 -11.18 -20.09 17.44
N LEU A 94 -10.39 -20.16 18.51
CA LEU A 94 -9.40 -19.12 18.84
C LEU A 94 -8.29 -19.05 17.78
N ILE A 95 -7.75 -20.20 17.34
CA ILE A 95 -6.75 -20.26 16.27
C ILE A 95 -7.31 -19.67 14.97
N PHE A 96 -8.54 -20.02 14.63
CA PHE A 96 -9.21 -19.50 13.45
C PHE A 96 -9.34 -17.97 13.47
N ILE A 97 -9.77 -17.38 14.59
CA ILE A 97 -9.88 -15.92 14.72
C ILE A 97 -8.54 -15.23 14.54
N VAL A 98 -7.48 -15.75 15.17
CA VAL A 98 -6.14 -15.16 15.06
C VAL A 98 -5.66 -15.19 13.60
N ILE A 99 -5.81 -16.33 12.92
CA ILE A 99 -5.44 -16.46 11.51
C ILE A 99 -6.29 -15.54 10.63
N TYR A 100 -7.60 -15.49 10.88
CA TYR A 100 -8.54 -14.70 10.09
C TYR A 100 -8.26 -13.19 10.21
N LEU A 101 -8.15 -12.68 11.44
CA LEU A 101 -7.82 -11.28 11.68
C LEU A 101 -6.43 -10.94 11.14
N GLY A 102 -5.45 -11.83 11.35
CA GLY A 102 -4.11 -11.69 10.78
C GLY A 102 -4.15 -11.58 9.25
N GLY A 103 -4.93 -12.43 8.58
CA GLY A 103 -5.11 -12.42 7.13
C GLY A 103 -5.75 -11.12 6.62
N ILE A 104 -6.82 -10.65 7.28
CA ILE A 104 -7.46 -9.37 6.94
C ILE A 104 -6.48 -8.21 7.11
N THR A 105 -5.83 -8.11 8.28
CA THR A 105 -4.89 -7.03 8.57
C THR A 105 -3.74 -7.03 7.58
N PHE A 106 -3.19 -8.20 7.24
CA PHE A 106 -2.13 -8.32 6.24
C PHE A 106 -2.61 -7.92 4.83
N SER A 107 -3.79 -8.36 4.42
CA SER A 107 -4.39 -7.99 3.13
C SER A 107 -4.61 -6.47 3.02
N LEU A 108 -5.15 -5.84 4.08
CA LEU A 108 -5.34 -4.40 4.13
C LEU A 108 -4.00 -3.67 4.11
N PHE A 109 -3.02 -4.14 4.87
CA PHE A 109 -1.67 -3.57 4.90
C PHE A 109 -1.03 -3.57 3.51
N LEU A 110 -1.06 -4.70 2.80
CA LEU A 110 -0.56 -4.78 1.42
C LEU A 110 -1.31 -3.84 0.48
N HIS A 111 -2.64 -3.85 0.54
CA HIS A 111 -3.48 -2.97 -0.29
C HIS A 111 -3.14 -1.48 -0.11
N PHE A 112 -3.06 -1.02 1.14
CA PHE A 112 -2.71 0.38 1.41
C PHE A 112 -1.27 0.71 1.00
N ARG A 113 -0.34 -0.23 1.15
CA ARG A 113 1.05 -0.05 0.72
C ARG A 113 1.16 0.08 -0.79
N GLU A 114 0.50 -0.80 -1.55
CA GLU A 114 0.44 -0.72 -3.02
C GLU A 114 -0.21 0.59 -3.48
N LYS A 115 -1.32 0.98 -2.86
CA LYS A 115 -2.01 2.23 -3.17
C LYS A 115 -1.13 3.46 -2.93
N ALA A 116 -0.38 3.48 -1.83
CA ALA A 116 0.57 4.55 -1.54
C ALA A 116 1.69 4.60 -2.58
N TRP A 117 2.25 3.45 -2.94
CA TRP A 117 3.33 3.35 -3.93
C TRP A 117 2.88 3.80 -5.33
N ALA A 118 1.72 3.34 -5.79
CA ALA A 118 1.14 3.76 -7.05
C ALA A 118 0.86 5.28 -7.08
N ALA A 119 0.37 5.85 -5.97
CA ALA A 119 0.15 7.29 -5.86
C ALA A 119 1.47 8.07 -5.98
N SER A 120 2.54 7.65 -5.30
CA SER A 120 3.85 8.30 -5.40
C SER A 120 4.38 8.30 -6.83
N HIS A 121 4.27 7.17 -7.55
CA HIS A 121 4.72 7.08 -8.94
C HIS A 121 3.93 7.98 -9.88
N ILE A 122 2.60 8.04 -9.71
CA ILE A 122 1.72 8.90 -10.50
C ILE A 122 2.10 10.37 -10.31
N GLU A 123 2.31 10.82 -9.07
CA GLU A 123 2.73 12.20 -8.77
C GLU A 123 4.08 12.53 -9.40
N ILE A 124 5.09 11.66 -9.24
CA ILE A 124 6.42 11.87 -9.85
C ILE A 124 6.33 12.01 -11.37
N ILE A 125 5.55 11.14 -12.03
CA ILE A 125 5.37 11.21 -13.48
C ILE A 125 4.66 12.50 -13.88
N GLN A 126 3.63 12.90 -13.13
CA GLN A 126 2.88 14.12 -13.39
C GLN A 126 3.75 15.37 -13.25
N ASP A 127 4.61 15.42 -12.24
CA ASP A 127 5.60 16.50 -12.07
C ASP A 127 6.54 16.56 -13.28
N ILE A 128 7.11 15.44 -13.71
CA ILE A 128 8.02 15.38 -14.87
C ILE A 128 7.32 15.83 -16.17
N LEU A 129 6.09 15.37 -16.39
CA LEU A 129 5.33 15.75 -17.59
C LEU A 129 4.94 17.23 -17.59
N THR A 130 4.76 17.83 -16.41
CA THR A 130 4.48 19.26 -16.25
C THR A 130 5.74 20.08 -16.48
N GLU A 131 6.85 19.71 -15.84
CA GLU A 131 8.18 20.32 -16.02
C GLU A 131 8.61 20.34 -17.50
N ARG A 132 8.29 19.30 -18.27
CA ARG A 132 8.59 19.24 -19.72
C ARG A 132 7.65 20.02 -20.62
N LYS A 133 6.48 20.46 -20.14
CA LYS A 133 5.54 21.30 -20.91
C LYS A 133 5.81 22.79 -20.69
N ASP A 134 6.35 23.12 -19.52
CA ASP A 134 6.74 24.49 -19.13
C ASP A 134 8.12 24.89 -19.68
N ASN A 135 8.84 23.95 -20.33
CA ASN A 135 10.08 24.16 -21.09
C ASN A 135 9.82 23.99 -22.60
#